data_AF-A0A9W7IKG6-F1
#
_entry.id   AF-A0A9W7IKG6-F1
#
_cell.length_a   1.000
_cell.length_b   1.000
_cell.length_c   1.000
_cell.angle_alpha   90.00
_cell.angle_beta   90.00
_cell.angle_gamma   90.00
#
_symmetry.space_group_name_H-M   'P 1'
#
loop_
_entity.id
_entity.type
_entity.pdbx_description
1 polymer ?
#
loop_
_entity_poly.entity_id
_entity_poly.type
_entity_poly.pdbx_seq_one_letter_code
_entity_poly.pdbx_strand_id
1 'polypeptide(L)'
;MRHQWEDAVRFWSSTKGEDRERVGVTSRQKQKYTHTAGSKSFARLANEEQITTDTSIGRIKLFDITHTKKDGSPITPEAAEIMEKLRQKKTEYEATASTNGSINMEEIENQVIVDVLGPERYGRVRCQGSFVTPTKYFGANSSQYMPSQSQSSQAEVYRLKQQLSQFQAEVAAREAERERKEAERDAEIARKEAEREAREAEREAAHQKLQERFEEMMAMLQNQPKK
;
A
#
# COMPACT_ATOMS: atom_id res chain seq x y z
N MET A 1 -43.89 -25.88 -34.25
CA MET A 1 -43.85 -25.76 -32.77
C MET A 1 -43.74 -27.10 -32.03
N ARG A 2 -44.32 -28.24 -32.48
CA ARG A 2 -44.24 -29.52 -31.75
C ARG A 2 -42.81 -30.03 -31.48
N HIS A 3 -41.89 -29.90 -32.44
CA HIS A 3 -40.52 -30.38 -32.29
C HIS A 3 -39.71 -29.63 -31.20
N GLN A 4 -40.01 -28.36 -30.93
CA GLN A 4 -39.30 -27.59 -29.89
C GLN A 4 -39.56 -28.13 -28.47
N TRP A 5 -40.75 -28.66 -28.22
CA TRP A 5 -41.08 -29.27 -26.94
C TRP A 5 -40.39 -30.63 -26.77
N GLU A 6 -40.43 -31.46 -27.80
CA GLU A 6 -39.76 -32.77 -27.82
C GLU A 6 -38.26 -32.64 -27.60
N ASP A 7 -37.62 -31.65 -28.24
CA ASP A 7 -36.20 -31.37 -28.09
C ASP A 7 -35.85 -30.86 -26.68
N ALA A 8 -36.70 -30.03 -26.09
CA ALA A 8 -36.53 -29.56 -24.71
C ALA A 8 -36.62 -30.72 -23.71
N VAL A 9 -37.62 -31.60 -23.84
CA VAL A 9 -37.78 -32.77 -22.97
C VAL A 9 -36.59 -33.72 -23.13
N ARG A 10 -36.14 -33.99 -24.37
CA ARG A 10 -34.94 -34.79 -24.63
C ARG A 10 -33.69 -34.19 -24.00
N PHE A 11 -33.50 -32.88 -24.10
CA PHE A 11 -32.36 -32.20 -23.50
C PHE A 11 -32.36 -32.31 -21.97
N TRP A 12 -33.48 -31.99 -21.32
CA TRP A 12 -33.56 -32.02 -19.85
C TRP A 12 -33.52 -33.45 -19.28
N SER A 13 -33.96 -34.44 -20.05
CA SER A 13 -33.83 -35.87 -19.68
C SER A 13 -32.46 -36.47 -20.02
N SER A 14 -31.53 -35.68 -20.58
CA SER A 14 -30.17 -36.12 -20.88
C SER A 14 -29.22 -35.85 -19.71
N THR A 15 -28.09 -36.55 -19.67
CA THR A 15 -27.01 -36.28 -18.70
C THR A 15 -26.55 -34.83 -18.71
N LYS A 16 -26.55 -34.18 -19.88
CA LYS A 16 -26.20 -32.74 -19.99
C LYS A 16 -27.24 -31.84 -19.30
N GLY A 17 -28.51 -32.24 -19.31
CA GLY A 17 -29.59 -31.60 -18.58
C GLY A 17 -29.41 -31.75 -17.07
N GLU A 18 -29.19 -32.98 -16.61
CA GLU A 18 -28.94 -33.32 -15.20
C GLU A 18 -27.71 -32.59 -14.63
N ASP A 19 -26.62 -32.55 -15.40
CA ASP A 19 -25.41 -31.80 -15.02
C ASP A 19 -25.69 -30.31 -14.83
N ARG A 20 -26.47 -29.73 -15.75
CA ARG A 20 -26.84 -28.31 -15.69
C ARG A 20 -27.75 -28.02 -14.51
N GLU A 21 -28.67 -28.92 -14.20
CA GLU A 21 -29.52 -28.83 -13.01
C GLU A 21 -28.68 -28.89 -11.73
N ARG A 22 -27.78 -29.88 -11.61
CA ARG A 22 -26.89 -30.03 -10.44
C ARG A 22 -26.06 -28.77 -10.18
N VAL A 23 -25.47 -28.20 -11.24
CA VAL A 23 -24.72 -26.93 -11.14
C VAL A 23 -25.65 -25.79 -10.72
N GLY A 24 -26.85 -25.72 -11.28
CA GLY A 24 -27.87 -24.72 -10.93
C GLY A 24 -28.29 -24.79 -9.47
N VAL A 25 -28.60 -25.98 -8.95
CA VAL A 25 -28.97 -26.23 -7.55
C VAL A 25 -27.83 -25.84 -6.61
N THR A 26 -26.61 -26.33 -6.90
CA THR A 26 -25.42 -26.00 -6.08
C THR A 26 -25.14 -24.50 -6.07
N SER A 27 -25.33 -23.82 -7.20
CA SER A 27 -25.13 -22.37 -7.28
C SER A 27 -26.20 -21.59 -6.52
N ARG A 28 -27.47 -22.02 -6.59
CA ARG A 28 -28.57 -21.42 -5.83
C ARG A 28 -28.38 -21.59 -4.33
N GLN A 29 -27.91 -22.75 -3.87
CA GLN A 29 -27.59 -22.99 -2.46
C GLN A 29 -26.50 -22.05 -1.93
N LYS A 30 -25.58 -21.60 -2.78
CA LYS A 30 -24.53 -20.62 -2.41
C LYS A 30 -25.04 -19.19 -2.35
N GLN A 31 -26.21 -18.88 -2.90
CA GLN A 31 -26.81 -17.55 -2.86
C GLN A 31 -27.53 -17.35 -1.52
N LYS A 32 -26.77 -16.96 -0.49
CA LYS A 32 -27.26 -16.86 0.89
C LYS A 32 -28.13 -15.64 1.19
N TYR A 33 -28.06 -14.60 0.35
CA TYR A 33 -28.83 -13.39 0.52
C TYR A 33 -29.21 -12.81 -0.84
N THR A 34 -30.47 -12.39 -0.96
CA THR A 34 -31.03 -11.72 -2.15
C THR A 34 -31.57 -10.36 -1.75
N HIS A 35 -31.56 -9.41 -2.68
CA HIS A 35 -32.15 -8.11 -2.42
C HIS A 35 -33.68 -8.17 -2.36
N THR A 36 -34.29 -7.21 -1.66
CA THR A 36 -35.74 -7.05 -1.44
C THR A 36 -36.38 -5.99 -2.34
N ALA A 37 -35.60 -5.35 -3.22
CA ALA A 37 -36.05 -4.27 -4.12
C ALA A 37 -37.17 -4.68 -5.11
N GLY A 38 -37.39 -5.97 -5.32
CA GLY A 38 -38.36 -6.48 -6.29
C GLY A 38 -38.02 -6.01 -7.71
N SER A 39 -39.01 -5.50 -8.43
CA SER A 39 -38.85 -4.95 -9.78
C SER A 39 -38.30 -3.52 -9.82
N LYS A 40 -38.14 -2.85 -8.66
CA LYS A 40 -37.53 -1.51 -8.61
C LYS A 40 -36.03 -1.61 -8.85
N SER A 41 -35.50 -0.80 -9.77
CA SER A 41 -34.07 -0.71 -9.98
C SER A 41 -33.37 -0.04 -8.80
N PHE A 42 -32.11 -0.39 -8.58
CA PHE A 42 -31.31 0.20 -7.50
C PHE A 42 -31.10 1.69 -7.70
N ALA A 43 -30.94 2.14 -8.96
CA ALA A 43 -30.87 3.56 -9.30
C ALA A 43 -32.13 4.33 -8.87
N ARG A 44 -33.31 3.72 -9.01
CA ARG A 44 -34.57 4.33 -8.56
C ARG A 44 -34.64 4.39 -7.04
N LEU A 45 -34.25 3.33 -6.34
CA LEU A 45 -34.19 3.35 -4.87
C LEU A 45 -33.22 4.40 -4.34
N ALA A 46 -32.03 4.51 -4.95
CA ALA A 46 -31.07 5.54 -4.61
C ALA A 46 -31.65 6.95 -4.84
N ASN A 47 -32.34 7.18 -5.96
CA ASN A 47 -32.97 8.48 -6.21
C ASN A 47 -34.11 8.79 -5.23
N GLU A 48 -34.99 7.83 -4.94
CA GLU A 48 -36.09 7.99 -3.97
C GLU A 48 -35.55 8.35 -2.56
N GLU A 49 -34.51 7.66 -2.10
CA GLU A 49 -33.91 7.93 -0.79
C GLU A 49 -33.07 9.23 -0.80
N GLN A 50 -32.41 9.59 -1.91
CA GLN A 50 -31.68 10.86 -2.02
C GLN A 50 -32.62 12.05 -1.93
N ILE A 51 -33.79 11.97 -2.57
CA ILE A 51 -34.85 12.99 -2.44
C ILE A 51 -35.34 13.09 -0.99
N THR A 52 -35.40 11.96 -0.27
CA THR A 52 -35.89 11.90 1.12
C THR A 52 -34.86 12.45 2.12
N THR A 53 -33.58 12.16 1.90
CA THR A 53 -32.47 12.49 2.82
C THR A 53 -31.71 13.76 2.43
N ASP A 54 -32.02 14.33 1.27
CA ASP A 54 -31.30 15.43 0.63
C ASP A 54 -29.77 15.21 0.55
N THR A 55 -29.35 13.94 0.52
CA THR A 55 -27.94 13.53 0.58
C THR A 55 -27.68 12.43 -0.44
N SER A 56 -26.51 12.48 -1.10
CA SER A 56 -26.09 11.42 -2.00
C SER A 56 -25.92 10.09 -1.26
N ILE A 57 -26.38 9.01 -1.86
CA ILE A 57 -26.38 7.69 -1.23
C ILE A 57 -25.17 6.91 -1.70
N GLY A 58 -24.35 6.52 -0.72
CA GLY A 58 -23.25 5.60 -0.92
C GLY A 58 -23.71 4.18 -1.25
N ARG A 59 -22.80 3.39 -1.83
CA ARG A 59 -23.01 1.97 -2.16
C ARG A 59 -23.32 1.13 -0.94
N ILE A 60 -22.76 1.47 0.23
CA ILE A 60 -23.02 0.76 1.49
C ILE A 60 -24.46 1.00 1.96
N LYS A 61 -24.92 2.26 1.95
CA LYS A 61 -26.30 2.59 2.31
C LYS A 61 -27.32 1.99 1.33
N LEU A 62 -26.99 1.95 0.04
CA LEU A 62 -27.80 1.27 -0.97
C LEU A 62 -27.88 -0.25 -0.71
N PHE A 63 -26.79 -0.87 -0.24
CA PHE A 63 -26.80 -2.26 0.18
C PHE A 63 -27.76 -2.47 1.36
N ASP A 64 -27.72 -1.60 2.38
CA ASP A 64 -28.63 -1.66 3.52
C ASP A 64 -30.10 -1.60 3.09
N ILE A 65 -30.47 -0.60 2.29
CA ILE A 65 -31.86 -0.42 1.80
C ILE A 65 -32.32 -1.66 1.03
N THR A 66 -31.45 -2.22 0.19
CA THR A 66 -31.80 -3.34 -0.68
C THR A 66 -31.80 -4.69 0.03
N HIS A 67 -31.27 -4.82 1.25
CA HIS A 67 -31.23 -6.07 2.02
C HIS A 67 -32.00 -5.97 3.35
N THR A 68 -32.77 -4.90 3.52
CA THR A 68 -33.68 -4.69 4.66
C THR A 68 -35.12 -4.98 4.23
N LYS A 69 -35.90 -5.57 5.13
CA LYS A 69 -37.35 -5.81 4.95
C LYS A 69 -38.14 -4.53 5.26
N LYS A 70 -39.44 -4.55 5.00
CA LYS A 70 -40.33 -3.42 5.32
C LYS A 70 -40.43 -3.12 6.82
N ASP A 71 -40.16 -4.10 7.68
CA ASP A 71 -40.14 -3.97 9.14
C ASP A 71 -38.82 -3.38 9.68
N GLY A 72 -37.84 -3.09 8.82
CA GLY A 72 -36.53 -2.59 9.20
C GLY A 72 -35.52 -3.68 9.59
N SER A 73 -35.91 -4.96 9.62
CA SER A 73 -34.99 -6.05 9.91
C SER A 73 -34.21 -6.51 8.66
N PRO A 74 -32.95 -6.98 8.82
CA PRO A 74 -32.22 -7.61 7.71
C PRO A 74 -32.96 -8.82 7.16
N ILE A 75 -32.80 -9.09 5.86
CA ILE A 75 -33.49 -10.21 5.19
C ILE A 75 -33.08 -11.57 5.76
N THR A 76 -31.79 -11.76 6.00
CA THR A 76 -31.20 -12.98 6.56
C THR A 76 -30.13 -12.64 7.60
N PRO A 77 -29.78 -13.56 8.52
CA PRO A 77 -28.67 -13.37 9.45
C PRO A 77 -27.34 -13.07 8.74
N GLU A 78 -27.06 -13.71 7.61
CA GLU A 78 -25.84 -13.46 6.84
C GLU A 78 -25.82 -12.04 6.25
N ALA A 79 -26.97 -11.53 5.82
CA ALA A 79 -27.06 -10.14 5.37
C ALA A 79 -26.78 -9.18 6.53
N ALA A 80 -27.32 -9.46 7.73
CA ALA A 80 -27.06 -8.67 8.93
C ALA A 80 -25.56 -8.63 9.27
N GLU A 81 -24.88 -9.78 9.24
CA GLU A 81 -23.43 -9.87 9.47
C GLU A 81 -22.62 -9.05 8.45
N ILE A 82 -23.03 -9.08 7.17
CA ILE A 82 -22.37 -8.32 6.11
C ILE A 82 -22.59 -6.81 6.31
N MET A 83 -23.82 -6.40 6.60
CA MET A 83 -24.15 -4.99 6.86
C MET A 83 -23.32 -4.44 8.03
N GLU A 84 -23.18 -5.22 9.10
CA GLU A 84 -22.37 -4.84 10.26
C GLU A 84 -20.89 -4.72 9.90
N LYS A 85 -20.33 -5.72 9.20
CA LYS A 85 -18.92 -5.68 8.74
C LYS A 85 -18.65 -4.48 7.83
N LEU A 86 -19.57 -4.13 6.94
CA LEU A 86 -19.45 -2.95 6.08
C LEU A 86 -19.43 -1.66 6.89
N ARG A 87 -20.33 -1.51 7.88
CA ARG A 87 -20.38 -0.33 8.75
C ARG A 87 -19.12 -0.20 9.60
N GLN A 88 -18.71 -1.29 10.24
CA GLN A 88 -17.50 -1.32 11.07
C GLN A 88 -16.27 -0.90 10.25
N LYS A 89 -16.03 -1.55 9.10
CA LYS A 89 -14.88 -1.20 8.25
C LYS A 89 -14.98 0.22 7.73
N LYS A 90 -16.17 0.71 7.36
CA LYS A 90 -16.34 2.11 6.94
C LYS A 90 -15.85 3.07 8.01
N THR A 91 -16.26 2.89 9.26
CA THR A 91 -15.80 3.73 10.38
C THR A 91 -14.30 3.61 10.63
N GLU A 92 -13.72 2.41 10.53
CA GLU A 92 -12.27 2.20 10.63
C GLU A 92 -11.50 3.00 9.56
N TYR A 93 -11.93 2.91 8.29
CA TYR A 93 -11.29 3.65 7.20
C TYR A 93 -11.50 5.17 7.32
N GLU A 94 -12.68 5.63 7.71
CA GLU A 94 -12.97 7.05 7.95
C GLU A 94 -12.07 7.65 9.04
N ALA A 95 -11.83 6.90 10.13
CA ALA A 95 -10.93 7.32 11.19
C ALA A 95 -9.49 7.48 10.68
N THR A 96 -9.00 6.51 9.89
CA THR A 96 -7.64 6.58 9.29
C THR A 96 -7.50 7.69 8.25
N ALA A 97 -8.52 7.92 7.42
CA ALA A 97 -8.51 8.96 6.38
C ALA A 97 -8.56 10.37 6.99
N SER A 98 -9.30 10.53 8.09
CA SER A 98 -9.37 11.79 8.85
C SER A 98 -7.99 12.24 9.34
N THR A 99 -7.10 11.31 9.68
CA THR A 99 -5.71 11.61 10.05
C THR A 99 -4.87 12.15 8.88
N ASN A 100 -5.20 11.79 7.63
CA ASN A 100 -4.38 12.05 6.46
C ASN A 100 -4.82 13.28 5.62
N GLY A 101 -5.84 14.02 6.04
CA GLY A 101 -6.15 15.37 5.54
C GLY A 101 -7.01 15.46 4.26
N SER A 102 -7.53 14.36 3.72
CA SER A 102 -8.58 14.36 2.68
C SER A 102 -9.34 13.04 2.69
N ILE A 103 -10.68 13.11 2.74
CA ILE A 103 -11.56 11.94 2.82
C ILE A 103 -12.38 11.87 1.53
N ASN A 104 -11.98 11.02 0.59
CA ASN A 104 -12.85 10.62 -0.50
C ASN A 104 -13.78 9.49 -0.02
N MET A 105 -14.99 9.86 0.39
CA MET A 105 -15.98 8.90 0.91
C MET A 105 -16.31 7.79 -0.09
N GLU A 106 -16.37 8.10 -1.38
CA GLU A 106 -16.64 7.08 -2.40
C GLU A 106 -15.50 6.07 -2.51
N GLU A 107 -14.24 6.54 -2.47
CA GLU A 107 -13.06 5.67 -2.47
C GLU A 107 -13.05 4.73 -1.25
N ILE A 108 -13.37 5.28 -0.07
CA ILE A 108 -13.47 4.51 1.17
C ILE A 108 -14.52 3.42 1.03
N GLU A 109 -15.72 3.76 0.59
CA GLU A 109 -16.77 2.76 0.39
C GLU A 109 -16.36 1.71 -0.65
N ASN A 110 -15.64 2.11 -1.69
CA ASN A 110 -15.14 1.18 -2.69
C ASN A 110 -14.17 0.16 -2.11
N GLN A 111 -13.21 0.63 -1.32
CA GLN A 111 -12.26 -0.25 -0.66
C GLN A 111 -12.94 -1.17 0.36
N VAL A 112 -13.84 -0.63 1.18
CA VAL A 112 -14.61 -1.39 2.18
C VAL A 112 -15.42 -2.50 1.53
N ILE A 113 -16.07 -2.23 0.40
CA ILE A 113 -16.86 -3.23 -0.33
C ILE A 113 -15.96 -4.36 -0.86
N VAL A 114 -14.81 -4.03 -1.44
CA VAL A 114 -13.85 -5.03 -1.93
C VAL A 114 -13.34 -5.89 -0.77
N ASP A 115 -13.07 -5.27 0.36
CA ASP A 115 -12.58 -5.91 1.57
C ASP A 115 -13.58 -6.88 2.22
N VAL A 116 -14.88 -6.55 2.21
CA VAL A 116 -15.93 -7.36 2.86
C VAL A 116 -16.55 -8.37 1.88
N LEU A 117 -16.83 -7.96 0.64
CA LEU A 117 -17.55 -8.77 -0.35
C LEU A 117 -16.62 -9.42 -1.39
N GLY A 118 -15.33 -9.10 -1.34
CA GLY A 118 -14.33 -9.49 -2.32
C GLY A 118 -14.32 -8.56 -3.54
N PRO A 119 -13.33 -8.73 -4.43
CA PRO A 119 -13.16 -7.86 -5.58
C PRO A 119 -14.38 -7.87 -6.51
N GLU A 120 -14.49 -6.79 -7.26
CA GLU A 120 -15.49 -6.59 -8.31
C GLU A 120 -15.32 -7.64 -9.41
N ARG A 121 -16.40 -7.94 -10.12
CA ARG A 121 -16.37 -8.96 -11.18
C ARG A 121 -16.62 -8.33 -12.54
N TYR A 122 -16.12 -9.00 -13.58
CA TYR A 122 -16.33 -8.53 -14.94
C TYR A 122 -17.84 -8.42 -15.24
N GLY A 123 -18.24 -7.30 -15.85
CA GLY A 123 -19.62 -7.05 -16.24
C GLY A 123 -20.57 -6.57 -15.14
N ARG A 124 -20.16 -6.52 -13.86
CA ARG A 124 -21.04 -6.04 -12.77
C ARG A 124 -20.28 -5.41 -11.60
N VAL A 125 -20.75 -4.26 -11.14
CA VAL A 125 -20.35 -3.62 -9.88
C VAL A 125 -21.24 -4.07 -8.73
N ARG A 126 -20.65 -4.47 -7.62
CA ARG A 126 -21.36 -4.85 -6.38
C ARG A 126 -22.13 -3.67 -5.82
N CYS A 127 -23.25 -3.98 -5.17
CA CYS A 127 -24.17 -3.02 -4.55
C CYS A 127 -24.86 -2.02 -5.52
N GLN A 128 -24.53 -2.01 -6.81
CA GLN A 128 -25.10 -1.09 -7.81
C GLN A 128 -26.22 -1.70 -8.68
N GLY A 129 -26.64 -2.93 -8.37
CA GLY A 129 -27.69 -3.62 -9.10
C GLY A 129 -27.20 -4.30 -10.39
N SER A 130 -28.03 -4.31 -11.42
CA SER A 130 -27.74 -4.91 -12.72
C SER A 130 -27.28 -3.84 -13.72
N PHE A 131 -26.56 -4.25 -14.78
CA PHE A 131 -26.12 -3.40 -15.91
C PHE A 131 -25.03 -2.36 -15.63
N VAL A 132 -24.63 -2.15 -14.38
CA VAL A 132 -23.50 -1.27 -14.03
C VAL A 132 -22.20 -2.07 -14.15
N THR A 133 -21.38 -1.75 -15.15
CA THR A 133 -20.08 -2.43 -15.39
C THR A 133 -18.92 -1.65 -14.75
N PRO A 134 -17.88 -2.32 -14.23
CA PRO A 134 -16.73 -1.65 -13.60
C PRO A 134 -16.10 -0.54 -14.44
N THR A 135 -15.92 -0.75 -15.75
CA THR A 135 -15.34 0.25 -16.66
C THR A 135 -16.19 1.52 -16.78
N LYS A 136 -17.52 1.40 -16.69
CA LYS A 136 -18.44 2.56 -16.74
C LYS A 136 -18.50 3.31 -15.41
N TYR A 137 -18.36 2.57 -14.31
CA TYR A 137 -18.48 3.13 -12.96
C TYR A 137 -17.16 3.75 -12.48
N PHE A 138 -16.06 3.00 -12.54
CA PHE A 138 -14.74 3.43 -12.06
C PHE A 138 -13.85 4.04 -13.14
N GLY A 139 -14.23 3.95 -14.42
CA GLY A 139 -13.41 4.41 -15.53
C GLY A 139 -12.05 3.71 -15.59
N ALA A 140 -10.98 4.52 -15.70
CA ALA A 140 -9.60 4.06 -15.74
C ALA A 140 -9.17 3.31 -14.46
N ASN A 141 -9.81 3.60 -13.31
CA ASN A 141 -9.48 2.99 -12.03
C ASN A 141 -10.16 1.62 -11.81
N SER A 142 -10.91 1.12 -12.81
CA SER A 142 -11.61 -0.16 -12.69
C SER A 142 -10.70 -1.34 -12.34
N SER A 143 -9.44 -1.32 -12.76
CA SER A 143 -8.46 -2.37 -12.44
C SER A 143 -8.13 -2.48 -10.96
N GLN A 144 -8.23 -1.38 -10.18
CA GLN A 144 -7.92 -1.35 -8.76
C GLN A 144 -8.83 -2.26 -7.93
N TYR A 145 -10.11 -2.37 -8.33
CA TYR A 145 -11.12 -3.13 -7.59
C TYR A 145 -11.42 -4.50 -8.16
N MET A 146 -10.81 -4.85 -9.30
CA MET A 146 -11.01 -6.12 -9.99
C MET A 146 -9.98 -7.15 -9.52
N PRO A 147 -10.27 -8.46 -9.60
CA PRO A 147 -9.26 -9.47 -9.35
C PRO A 147 -8.13 -9.28 -10.36
N SER A 148 -6.92 -9.03 -9.85
CA SER A 148 -5.72 -8.99 -10.69
C SER A 148 -5.65 -10.29 -11.48
N GLN A 149 -5.62 -10.20 -12.82
CA GLN A 149 -5.65 -11.38 -13.68
C GLN A 149 -4.41 -12.26 -13.52
N SER A 150 -3.37 -11.82 -12.81
CA SER A 150 -2.09 -12.53 -12.80
C SER A 150 -1.46 -12.56 -11.42
N GLN A 151 -1.34 -13.77 -10.85
CA GLN A 151 -0.38 -14.07 -9.77
C GLN A 151 1.04 -13.60 -10.14
N SER A 152 1.37 -13.52 -11.44
CA SER A 152 2.65 -13.00 -11.94
C SER A 152 2.87 -11.53 -11.61
N SER A 153 1.84 -10.67 -11.64
CA SER A 153 1.98 -9.24 -11.35
C SER A 153 2.29 -8.99 -9.87
N GLN A 154 1.72 -9.79 -8.96
CA GLN A 154 2.10 -9.72 -7.54
C GLN A 154 3.52 -10.24 -7.28
N ALA A 155 3.91 -11.34 -7.94
CA ALA A 155 5.27 -11.86 -7.83
C ALA A 155 6.32 -10.86 -8.36
N GLU A 156 6.00 -10.15 -9.44
CA GLU A 156 6.87 -9.13 -10.04
C GLU A 156 6.98 -7.88 -9.14
N VAL A 157 5.88 -7.42 -8.54
CA VAL A 157 5.91 -6.36 -7.53
C VAL A 157 6.74 -6.78 -6.32
N TYR A 158 6.62 -8.03 -5.86
CA TYR A 158 7.42 -8.53 -4.75
C TYR A 158 8.91 -8.57 -5.09
N ARG A 159 9.24 -9.04 -6.30
CA ARG A 159 10.61 -9.05 -6.82
C ARG A 159 11.20 -7.65 -6.92
N LEU A 160 10.44 -6.68 -7.45
CA LEU A 160 10.87 -5.29 -7.56
C LEU A 160 11.11 -4.65 -6.19
N LYS A 161 10.23 -4.91 -5.20
CA LYS A 161 10.44 -4.45 -3.81
C LYS A 161 11.72 -5.03 -3.21
N GLN A 162 11.98 -6.32 -3.45
CA GLN A 162 13.21 -6.98 -2.99
C GLN A 162 14.46 -6.35 -3.64
N GLN A 163 14.42 -6.07 -4.94
CA GLN A 163 15.51 -5.41 -5.65
C GLN A 163 15.75 -3.99 -5.15
N LEU A 164 14.69 -3.20 -4.89
CA LEU A 164 14.81 -1.86 -4.33
C LEU A 164 15.46 -1.88 -2.94
N SER A 165 15.07 -2.83 -2.09
CA SER A 165 15.68 -3.00 -0.77
C SER A 165 17.17 -3.37 -0.85
N GLN A 166 17.53 -4.25 -1.79
CA GLN A 166 18.93 -4.61 -2.04
C GLN A 166 19.75 -3.41 -2.53
N PHE A 167 19.21 -2.64 -3.48
CA PHE A 167 19.87 -1.46 -4.00
C PHE A 167 20.07 -0.39 -2.93
N GLN A 168 19.06 -0.15 -2.08
CA GLN A 168 19.17 0.76 -0.94
C GLN A 168 20.28 0.33 0.03
N ALA A 169 20.39 -0.97 0.32
CA ALA A 169 21.46 -1.48 1.17
C ALA A 169 22.85 -1.32 0.52
N GLU A 170 22.98 -1.54 -0.79
CA GLU A 170 24.25 -1.34 -1.50
C GLU A 170 24.67 0.13 -1.51
N VAL A 171 23.72 1.06 -1.73
CA VAL A 171 23.98 2.50 -1.68
C VAL A 171 24.46 2.91 -0.29
N ALA A 172 23.75 2.48 0.77
CA ALA A 172 24.15 2.77 2.15
C ALA A 172 25.54 2.20 2.49
N ALA A 173 25.87 1.00 2.01
CA ALA A 173 27.18 0.40 2.20
C ALA A 173 28.30 1.19 1.48
N ARG A 174 28.05 1.65 0.24
CA ARG A 174 28.99 2.50 -0.51
C ARG A 174 29.20 3.87 0.12
N GLU A 175 28.15 4.45 0.70
CA GLU A 175 28.26 5.70 1.46
C GLU A 175 29.12 5.50 2.70
N ALA A 176 28.85 4.48 3.50
CA ALA A 176 29.67 4.16 4.68
C ALA A 176 31.13 3.84 4.34
N GLU A 177 31.40 3.17 3.20
CA GLU A 177 32.77 2.92 2.75
C GLU A 177 33.48 4.21 2.33
N ARG A 178 32.79 5.14 1.67
CA ARG A 178 33.35 6.45 1.30
C ARG A 178 33.69 7.26 2.54
N GLU A 179 32.79 7.34 3.52
CA GLU A 179 33.04 8.05 4.78
C GLU A 179 34.25 7.47 5.53
N ARG A 180 34.40 6.13 5.55
CA ARG A 180 35.58 5.48 6.16
C ARG A 180 36.87 5.84 5.44
N LYS A 181 36.86 5.85 4.10
CA LYS A 181 38.04 6.23 3.31
C LYS A 181 38.39 7.71 3.46
N GLU A 182 37.39 8.58 3.62
CA GLU A 182 37.60 9.99 3.92
C GLU A 182 38.21 10.17 5.31
N ALA A 183 37.64 9.52 6.33
CA ALA A 183 38.19 9.55 7.69
C ALA A 183 39.63 8.99 7.77
N GLU A 184 39.95 7.93 7.01
CA GLU A 184 41.30 7.37 6.94
C GLU A 184 42.29 8.36 6.28
N ARG A 185 41.87 9.03 5.20
CA ARG A 185 42.69 10.06 4.54
C ARG A 185 42.95 11.25 5.47
N ASP A 186 41.92 11.71 6.18
CA ASP A 186 42.05 12.81 7.13
C ASP A 186 42.97 12.44 8.30
N ALA A 187 42.86 11.21 8.80
CA ALA A 187 43.77 10.70 9.84
C ALA A 187 45.22 10.59 9.33
N GLU A 188 45.44 10.20 8.07
CA GLU A 188 46.78 10.13 7.47
C GLU A 188 47.39 11.53 7.29
N ILE A 189 46.60 12.52 6.86
CA ILE A 189 47.02 13.92 6.76
C ILE A 189 47.44 14.44 8.14
N ALA A 190 46.57 14.28 9.15
CA ALA A 190 46.87 14.72 10.51
C ALA A 190 48.15 14.07 11.07
N ARG A 191 48.37 12.78 10.78
CA ARG A 191 49.59 12.07 11.21
C ARG A 191 50.85 12.62 10.53
N LYS A 192 50.77 12.94 9.23
CA LYS A 192 51.89 13.53 8.47
C LYS A 192 52.18 14.97 8.90
N GLU A 193 51.16 15.73 9.28
CA GLU A 193 51.34 17.09 9.85
C GLU A 193 52.01 17.02 11.22
N ALA A 194 51.52 16.17 12.12
CA ALA A 194 52.13 15.97 13.43
C ALA A 194 53.60 15.50 13.34
N GLU A 195 53.94 14.65 12.36
CA GLU A 195 55.34 14.24 12.13
C GLU A 195 56.22 15.41 11.65
N ARG A 196 55.68 16.29 10.79
CA ARG A 196 56.42 17.48 10.33
C ARG A 196 56.66 18.45 11.49
N GLU A 197 55.63 18.73 12.28
CA GLU A 197 55.74 19.59 13.47
C GLU A 197 56.77 19.03 14.47
N ALA A 198 56.76 17.72 14.72
CA ALA A 198 57.75 17.10 15.61
C ALA A 198 59.18 17.25 15.08
N ARG A 199 59.41 17.10 13.76
CA ARG A 199 60.73 17.30 13.15
C ARG A 199 61.17 18.76 13.19
N GLU A 200 60.24 19.70 13.03
CA GLU A 200 60.52 21.13 13.12
C GLU A 200 60.90 21.52 14.55
N ALA A 201 60.13 21.07 15.55
CA ALA A 201 60.44 21.25 16.96
C ALA A 201 61.81 20.65 17.34
N GLU A 202 62.17 19.48 16.81
CA GLU A 202 63.50 18.88 17.04
C GLU A 202 64.63 19.72 16.44
N ARG A 203 64.43 20.28 15.24
CA ARG A 203 65.40 21.18 14.60
C ARG A 203 65.56 22.48 15.38
N GLU A 204 64.46 23.07 15.86
CA GLU A 204 64.48 24.27 16.68
C GLU A 204 65.20 24.02 18.02
N ALA A 205 64.90 22.90 18.70
CA ALA A 205 65.58 22.51 19.93
C ALA A 205 67.08 22.30 19.70
N ALA A 206 67.48 21.70 18.57
CA ALA A 206 68.88 21.55 18.20
C ALA A 206 69.56 22.90 17.95
N HIS A 207 68.87 23.83 17.29
CA HIS A 207 69.37 25.20 17.06
C HIS A 207 69.55 25.97 18.36
N GLN A 208 68.55 25.92 19.26
CA GLN A 208 68.64 26.54 20.60
C GLN A 208 69.83 25.97 21.39
N LYS A 209 70.00 24.65 21.42
CA LYS A 209 71.12 24.01 22.11
C LYS A 209 72.49 24.42 21.53
N LEU A 210 72.57 24.64 20.22
CA LEU A 210 73.78 25.14 19.58
C LEU A 210 74.05 26.60 19.96
N GLN A 211 73.01 27.44 20.02
CA GLN A 211 73.12 28.82 20.48
C GLN A 211 73.60 28.89 21.94
N GLU A 212 72.99 28.12 22.85
CA GLU A 212 73.43 28.05 24.26
C GLU A 212 74.91 27.65 24.37
N ARG A 213 75.34 26.62 23.62
CA ARG A 213 76.75 26.19 23.60
C ARG A 213 77.69 27.28 23.05
N PHE A 214 77.22 28.07 22.08
CA PHE A 214 77.99 29.20 21.55
C PHE A 214 78.10 30.34 22.57
N GLU A 215 77.02 30.66 23.28
CA GLU A 215 77.02 31.64 24.37
C GLU A 215 77.96 31.23 25.52
N GLU A 216 77.94 29.95 25.93
CA GLU A 216 78.89 29.40 26.91
C GLU A 216 80.35 29.56 26.47
N MET A 217 80.65 29.30 25.18
CA MET A 217 81.99 29.47 24.62
C MET A 217 82.44 30.94 24.63
N MET A 218 81.54 31.87 24.27
CA MET A 218 81.81 33.31 24.29
C MET A 218 82.01 33.85 25.71
N ALA A 219 81.26 33.35 26.70
CA ALA A 219 81.46 33.68 28.11
C ALA A 219 82.81 33.19 28.65
N MET A 220 83.26 31.99 28.23
CA MET A 220 84.59 31.48 28.59
C MET A 220 85.73 32.31 28.01
N LEU A 221 85.57 32.89 26.82
CA LEU A 221 86.57 33.77 26.19
C LEU A 221 86.66 35.15 26.88
N GLN A 222 85.55 35.69 27.38
CA GLN A 222 85.53 36.97 28.10
C GLN A 222 86.14 36.91 29.51
N ASN A 223 86.12 35.72 30.14
CA ASN A 223 86.71 35.49 31.47
C ASN A 223 88.18 35.03 31.45
N GLN A 224 88.86 35.10 30.29
CA GLN A 224 90.31 34.88 30.22
C GLN A 224 91.05 36.06 30.88
N PRO A 225 91.94 35.83 31.85
CA PRO A 225 92.67 36.93 32.50
C PRO A 225 93.59 37.60 31.49
N LYS A 226 93.42 38.92 31.32
CA LYS A 226 94.34 39.76 30.55
C LYS A 226 95.72 39.69 31.21
N LYS A 227 96.69 39.13 30.50
CA LYS A 227 98.12 39.25 30.83
C LYS A 227 98.60 40.67 30.57
#